data_AF-A0A316USF0-F1
#
_entry.id   AF-A0A316USF0-F1
#
_cell.length_a   1.000
_cell.length_b   1.000
_cell.length_c   1.000
_cell.angle_alpha   90.00
_cell.angle_beta   90.00
_cell.angle_gamma   90.00
#
_symmetry.space_group_name_H-M   'P 1'
#
loop_
_entity.id
_entity.type
_entity.pdbx_description
1 polymer ?
#
loop_
_entity_poly.entity_id
_entity_poly.type
_entity_poly.pdbx_seq_one_letter_code
_entity_poly.pdbx_strand_id
1 'polypeptide(L)'
;MCCIFFSLSSSPPYTLIIASNRDEFLARSTAKASWHSFPSPTVFRASPSSPSLAVASSADSTSKNPSVEHYALCGIDAHPSGGGTWLGVTRDGRWGALTNYTEAGPPPAPASLQGEPYRSRGQLVKDWLRSSADVTLEEYVRGIAEVRDQWPGFNVLLGQVGQKPKLAYISNRTKSGDGTTGDALHSGEDGLPGGVEWIIGGPSSSSSSRSNGSDVDGKEALSTTSCGSACSGGLSNSVLTEPWAKVTTGRQRFEECVARAAARRDDEREGEAHLIEDLFEAMESSPGPVTTRTQMRSSVLIPPLKLPMHSPSVPAAIRSESRMLDSPHSAHLDPAAPAAPAISRSATPLGFKKGGSASGPKTAWYATRTSTVILVRQSGEVSFVERDVHVLDADGVSPTREGCGRQSERRFDFRLVEGAQREGNEVRT
;
A
#
# COMPACT_ATOMS: atom_id res chain seq x y z
N MET A 1 -7.54 -9.49 -5.62
CA MET A 1 -6.68 -8.40 -6.12
C MET A 1 -7.23 -7.06 -5.66
N CYS A 2 -6.48 -6.23 -4.95
CA CYS A 2 -6.98 -4.98 -4.35
C CYS A 2 -7.48 -3.93 -5.36
N CYS A 3 -8.26 -2.98 -4.87
CA CYS A 3 -8.77 -1.79 -5.57
C CYS A 3 -8.72 -0.58 -4.61
N ILE A 4 -8.59 0.61 -5.20
CA ILE A 4 -8.69 1.89 -4.51
C ILE A 4 -9.56 2.79 -5.39
N PHE A 5 -10.60 3.37 -4.84
CA PHE A 5 -11.39 4.44 -5.44
C PHE A 5 -11.18 5.70 -4.60
N PHE A 6 -11.06 6.84 -5.26
CA PHE A 6 -10.81 8.10 -4.58
C PHE A 6 -11.49 9.28 -5.26
N SER A 7 -11.72 10.34 -4.50
CA SER A 7 -12.12 11.65 -5.00
C SER A 7 -11.35 12.74 -4.26
N LEU A 8 -10.89 13.75 -5.00
CA LEU A 8 -10.22 14.94 -4.48
C LEU A 8 -11.00 16.21 -4.81
N SER A 9 -11.11 17.11 -3.81
CA SER A 9 -11.45 18.54 -3.93
C SER A 9 -12.72 18.93 -4.72
N SER A 10 -13.67 18.01 -4.91
CA SER A 10 -14.76 18.22 -5.87
C SER A 10 -16.14 17.79 -5.41
N SER A 11 -16.25 17.33 -4.16
CA SER A 11 -17.51 16.92 -3.57
C SER A 11 -17.62 17.52 -2.17
N PRO A 12 -17.94 18.83 -2.04
CA PRO A 12 -18.26 19.41 -0.74
C PRO A 12 -19.28 18.52 -0.01
N PRO A 13 -19.10 18.27 1.31
CA PRO A 13 -18.14 18.92 2.22
C PRO A 13 -16.75 18.25 2.28
N TYR A 14 -16.45 17.27 1.43
CA TYR A 14 -15.21 16.48 1.52
C TYR A 14 -14.10 17.03 0.62
N THR A 15 -12.88 17.03 1.15
CA THR A 15 -11.64 17.30 0.38
C THR A 15 -10.99 16.02 -0.12
N LEU A 16 -11.21 14.90 0.57
CA LEU A 16 -10.72 13.57 0.18
C LEU A 16 -11.76 12.52 0.58
N ILE A 17 -12.06 11.63 -0.36
CA ILE A 17 -12.83 10.40 -0.11
C ILE A 17 -11.99 9.25 -0.65
N ILE A 18 -11.80 8.19 0.12
CA ILE A 18 -11.15 6.94 -0.30
C ILE A 18 -12.08 5.79 0.07
N ALA A 19 -12.25 4.84 -0.86
CA ALA A 19 -12.82 3.53 -0.62
C ALA A 19 -11.86 2.48 -1.19
N SER A 20 -11.35 1.58 -0.36
CA SER A 20 -10.36 0.58 -0.79
C SER A 20 -10.67 -0.77 -0.19
N ASN A 21 -10.52 -1.83 -0.99
CA ASN A 21 -10.53 -3.19 -0.48
C ASN A 21 -9.10 -3.76 -0.43
N ARG A 22 -8.92 -4.75 0.44
CA ARG A 22 -7.69 -5.50 0.55
C ARG A 22 -7.95 -6.98 0.33
N ASP A 23 -7.40 -7.48 -0.76
CA ASP A 23 -7.47 -8.89 -1.10
C ASP A 23 -6.15 -9.59 -0.85
N GLU A 24 -6.18 -10.61 -0.02
CA GLU A 24 -4.99 -11.35 0.36
C GLU A 24 -5.30 -12.77 0.78
N PHE A 25 -4.24 -13.54 1.04
CA PHE A 25 -4.38 -14.81 1.74
C PHE A 25 -4.80 -14.54 3.18
N LEU A 26 -5.89 -15.16 3.64
CA LEU A 26 -6.47 -14.89 4.97
C LEU A 26 -5.53 -15.27 6.12
N ALA A 27 -4.68 -16.27 5.90
CA ALA A 27 -3.66 -16.69 6.86
C ALA A 27 -2.44 -15.75 6.92
N ARG A 28 -2.38 -14.70 6.09
CA ARG A 28 -1.29 -13.72 6.13
C ARG A 28 -1.35 -12.97 7.45
N SER A 29 -0.21 -12.89 8.13
CA SER A 29 -0.12 -12.19 9.41
C SER A 29 -0.14 -10.68 9.18
N THR A 30 -1.15 -10.01 9.73
CA THR A 30 -1.38 -8.58 9.57
C THR A 30 -1.95 -8.01 10.86
N ALA A 31 -1.50 -6.80 11.24
CA ALA A 31 -2.14 -6.02 12.28
C ALA A 31 -3.30 -5.22 11.67
N LYS A 32 -4.43 -5.16 12.37
CA LYS A 32 -5.60 -4.38 12.00
C LYS A 32 -5.28 -2.88 12.01
N ALA A 33 -6.14 -2.07 11.38
CA ALA A 33 -6.01 -0.62 11.46
C ALA A 33 -5.96 -0.14 12.91
N SER A 34 -4.93 0.63 13.24
CA SER A 34 -4.72 1.29 14.53
C SER A 34 -3.74 2.46 14.32
N TRP A 35 -3.64 3.35 15.30
CA TRP A 35 -2.52 4.28 15.36
C TRP A 35 -1.25 3.47 15.65
N HIS A 36 -0.28 3.54 14.73
CA HIS A 36 1.03 2.94 14.88
C HIS A 36 2.09 4.03 14.90
N SER A 37 3.05 3.91 15.82
CA SER A 37 4.23 4.75 15.87
C SER A 37 5.34 4.13 15.02
N PHE A 38 5.93 4.93 14.15
CA PHE A 38 7.16 4.53 13.46
C PHE A 38 8.33 5.34 14.03
N PRO A 39 9.48 4.68 14.31
CA PRO A 39 10.69 5.41 14.67
C PRO A 39 11.03 6.40 13.55
N SER A 40 11.53 7.57 13.94
CA SER A 40 11.86 8.66 13.01
C SER A 40 12.62 8.11 11.81
N PRO A 41 12.27 8.56 10.59
CA PRO A 41 12.91 8.08 9.38
C PRO A 41 14.41 8.29 9.50
N THR A 42 15.17 7.28 9.07
CA THR A 42 16.46 7.61 8.51
C THR A 42 16.18 8.32 7.20
N VAL A 43 16.57 9.59 7.10
CA VAL A 43 16.20 10.51 6.01
C VAL A 43 16.36 9.83 4.66
N PHE A 44 15.29 9.84 3.85
CA PHE A 44 15.36 9.44 2.46
C PHE A 44 16.03 10.57 1.69
N ARG A 45 17.37 10.51 1.56
CA ARG A 45 18.11 11.44 0.72
C ARG A 45 18.70 10.66 -0.44
N ALA A 46 18.21 10.93 -1.65
CA ALA A 46 18.98 10.64 -2.84
C ALA A 46 20.30 11.41 -2.73
N SER A 47 21.42 10.71 -2.50
CA SER A 47 22.74 11.33 -2.59
C SER A 47 23.23 11.19 -4.02
N PRO A 48 23.66 12.29 -4.69
CA PRO A 48 24.20 12.23 -6.05
C PRO A 48 25.44 11.30 -6.19
N SER A 49 26.12 11.01 -5.08
CA SER A 49 27.38 10.24 -5.04
C SER A 49 27.22 8.79 -4.55
N SER A 50 25.99 8.32 -4.28
CA SER A 50 25.74 6.91 -3.94
C SER A 50 24.31 6.53 -4.32
N PRO A 51 24.11 5.67 -5.33
CA PRO A 51 22.78 5.17 -5.71
C PRO A 51 22.20 4.15 -4.71
N SER A 52 22.93 3.82 -3.64
CA SER A 52 22.35 3.11 -2.51
C SER A 52 21.56 4.08 -1.65
N LEU A 53 20.35 3.68 -1.26
CA LEU A 53 19.55 4.38 -0.26
C LEU A 53 20.31 4.36 1.06
N ALA A 54 21.18 5.34 1.27
CA ALA A 54 21.92 5.47 2.51
C ALA A 54 20.93 5.88 3.60
N VAL A 55 20.72 4.94 4.53
CA VAL A 55 20.31 5.19 5.90
C VAL A 55 21.32 6.21 6.45
N ALA A 56 21.01 7.50 6.37
CA ALA A 56 21.77 8.53 7.09
C ALA A 56 21.56 8.34 8.59
N SER A 57 22.30 7.41 9.20
CA SER A 57 22.39 7.32 10.65
C SER A 57 22.77 8.71 11.14
N SER A 58 21.86 9.35 11.88
CA SER A 58 22.19 10.55 12.65
C SER A 58 23.08 10.10 13.79
N ALA A 59 24.32 9.72 13.49
CA ALA A 59 25.39 9.52 14.44
C ALA A 59 26.00 10.88 14.83
N ASP A 60 25.17 11.91 14.97
CA ASP A 60 25.57 13.15 15.60
C ASP A 60 24.97 13.18 17.00
N SER A 61 25.76 12.70 17.96
CA SER A 61 25.39 12.45 19.36
C SER A 61 25.10 13.71 20.20
N THR A 62 24.76 14.82 19.55
CA THR A 62 24.60 16.14 20.21
C THR A 62 23.26 16.83 19.98
N SER A 63 22.32 16.23 19.25
CA SER A 63 20.95 16.76 19.16
C SER A 63 20.11 16.32 20.37
N LYS A 64 19.91 17.22 21.34
CA LYS A 64 18.97 17.07 22.47
C LYS A 64 17.49 17.19 22.04
N ASN A 65 17.10 16.62 20.90
CA ASN A 65 15.69 16.54 20.53
C ASN A 65 15.19 15.11 20.77
N PRO A 66 14.14 14.91 21.59
CA PRO A 66 13.51 13.60 21.72
C PRO A 66 13.10 13.13 20.32
N SER A 67 13.34 11.85 20.02
CA SER A 67 12.98 11.24 18.73
C SER A 67 11.51 11.53 18.44
N VAL A 68 11.23 12.31 17.39
CA VAL A 68 9.86 12.66 17.01
C VAL A 68 9.19 11.40 16.46
N GLU A 69 8.31 10.81 17.25
CA GLU A 69 7.52 9.66 16.80
C GLU A 69 6.48 10.13 15.77
N HIS A 70 6.47 9.46 14.62
CA HIS A 70 5.47 9.70 13.60
C HIS A 70 4.35 8.67 13.74
N TYR A 71 3.13 9.16 13.92
CA TYR A 71 1.94 8.34 14.06
C TYR A 71 1.15 8.30 12.76
N ALA A 72 0.87 7.09 12.27
CA ALA A 72 -0.06 6.88 11.17
C ALA A 72 -1.16 5.91 11.58
N LEU A 73 -2.38 6.20 11.12
CA LEU A 73 -3.51 5.30 11.21
C LEU A 73 -3.52 4.39 9.98
N CYS A 74 -3.17 3.13 10.18
CA CYS A 74 -3.05 2.16 9.10
C CYS A 74 -3.09 0.72 9.64
N GLY A 75 -3.28 -0.26 8.76
CA GLY A 75 -2.94 -1.65 9.08
C GLY A 75 -1.48 -1.96 8.69
N ILE A 76 -0.91 -3.01 9.27
CA ILE A 76 0.51 -3.38 9.05
C ILE A 76 0.63 -4.84 8.59
N ASP A 77 1.38 -5.05 7.52
CA ASP A 77 1.87 -6.38 7.15
C ASP A 77 2.92 -6.84 8.16
N ALA A 78 2.72 -7.99 8.81
CA ALA A 78 3.76 -8.56 9.63
C ALA A 78 4.84 -9.15 8.69
N HIS A 79 5.99 -8.47 8.62
CA HIS A 79 7.14 -8.93 7.86
C HIS A 79 8.38 -8.84 8.74
N PRO A 80 9.28 -9.86 8.74
CA PRO A 80 10.49 -9.86 9.56
C PRO A 80 11.38 -8.61 9.39
N SER A 81 11.37 -7.96 8.23
CA SER A 81 12.09 -6.70 7.96
C SER A 81 11.34 -5.42 8.40
N GLY A 82 10.45 -5.52 9.39
CA GLY A 82 9.77 -4.36 9.99
C GLY A 82 8.46 -3.95 9.30
N GLY A 83 7.82 -4.87 8.57
CA GLY A 83 6.49 -4.69 8.00
C GLY A 83 6.34 -3.57 6.95
N GLY A 84 5.15 -3.47 6.36
CA GLY A 84 4.76 -2.39 5.45
C GLY A 84 3.28 -2.09 5.60
N THR A 85 2.77 -1.05 4.95
CA THR A 85 1.33 -0.75 4.93
C THR A 85 0.84 -0.58 3.51
N TRP A 86 -0.43 -0.87 3.27
CA TRP A 86 -1.09 -0.75 1.96
C TRP A 86 -1.97 0.49 1.86
N LEU A 87 -2.42 1.04 2.99
CA LEU A 87 -3.27 2.21 3.07
C LEU A 87 -3.09 2.85 4.45
N GLY A 88 -2.91 4.16 4.49
CA GLY A 88 -2.86 4.88 5.76
C GLY A 88 -2.99 6.38 5.61
N VAL A 89 -3.22 7.02 6.76
CA VAL A 89 -3.34 8.48 6.90
C VAL A 89 -2.67 8.94 8.19
N THR A 90 -2.11 10.14 8.20
CA THR A 90 -1.51 10.77 9.38
C THR A 90 -2.36 11.94 9.86
N ARG A 91 -2.09 12.42 11.09
CA ARG A 91 -2.75 13.62 11.62
C ARG A 91 -2.36 14.90 10.88
N ASP A 92 -1.19 14.96 10.26
CA ASP A 92 -0.77 16.11 9.45
C ASP A 92 -1.28 16.03 8.00
N GLY A 93 -2.13 15.06 7.67
CA GLY A 93 -2.85 15.00 6.39
C GLY A 93 -2.11 14.28 5.27
N ARG A 94 -0.97 13.64 5.53
CA ARG A 94 -0.36 12.70 4.59
C ARG A 94 -1.24 11.47 4.50
N TRP A 95 -1.40 10.95 3.29
CA TRP A 95 -2.02 9.67 3.07
C TRP A 95 -1.31 8.95 1.93
N GLY A 96 -1.46 7.63 1.89
CA GLY A 96 -0.95 6.85 0.79
C GLY A 96 -1.66 5.51 0.67
N ALA A 97 -1.74 5.00 -0.56
CA ALA A 97 -2.41 3.77 -0.89
C ALA A 97 -1.61 3.00 -1.95
N LEU A 98 -1.53 1.69 -1.83
CA LEU A 98 -0.70 0.81 -2.64
C LEU A 98 -1.52 -0.33 -3.23
N THR A 99 -1.30 -0.61 -4.50
CA THR A 99 -1.62 -1.91 -5.10
C THR A 99 -0.36 -2.53 -5.71
N ASN A 100 -0.24 -3.85 -5.61
CA ASN A 100 0.80 -4.57 -6.36
C ASN A 100 0.46 -4.51 -7.85
N TYR A 101 1.42 -4.45 -8.75
CA TYR A 101 1.15 -4.73 -10.17
C TYR A 101 1.08 -6.24 -10.40
N THR A 102 0.20 -6.69 -11.30
CA THR A 102 0.01 -8.13 -11.58
C THR A 102 1.01 -8.64 -12.58
N GLU A 103 1.83 -9.60 -12.15
CA GLU A 103 2.86 -10.23 -12.96
C GLU A 103 2.72 -11.75 -12.86
N ALA A 104 3.20 -12.49 -13.86
CA ALA A 104 3.24 -13.96 -13.82
C ALA A 104 4.10 -14.48 -12.66
N GLY A 105 5.13 -13.71 -12.30
CA GLY A 105 5.97 -13.84 -11.13
C GLY A 105 6.79 -12.55 -10.97
N PRO A 106 7.42 -12.31 -9.81
CA PRO A 106 8.37 -11.20 -9.71
C PRO A 106 9.51 -11.42 -10.72
N PRO A 107 9.94 -10.38 -11.46
CA PRO A 107 11.10 -10.50 -12.32
C PRO A 107 12.35 -10.85 -11.50
N PRO A 108 13.41 -11.43 -12.10
CA PRO A 108 14.68 -11.63 -11.41
C PRO A 108 15.16 -10.33 -10.74
N ALA A 109 15.69 -10.43 -9.52
CA ALA A 109 16.21 -9.26 -8.82
C ALA A 109 17.26 -8.55 -9.70
N PRO A 110 17.15 -7.22 -9.92
CA PRO A 110 18.11 -6.50 -10.73
C PRO A 110 19.49 -6.50 -10.08
N ALA A 111 20.53 -6.31 -10.89
CA ALA A 111 21.91 -6.25 -10.42
C ALA A 111 22.14 -5.11 -9.38
N SER A 112 21.32 -4.06 -9.42
CA SER A 112 21.32 -2.96 -8.44
C SER A 112 21.06 -3.41 -7.00
N LEU A 113 20.38 -4.54 -6.81
CA LEU A 113 20.16 -5.14 -5.48
C LEU A 113 21.35 -5.97 -4.98
N GLN A 114 22.39 -6.21 -5.80
CA GLN A 114 23.61 -6.91 -5.39
C GLN A 114 23.37 -8.27 -4.72
N GLY A 115 22.33 -8.99 -5.14
CA GLY A 115 21.95 -10.30 -4.60
C GLY A 115 20.96 -10.24 -3.42
N GLU A 116 20.61 -9.06 -2.94
CA GLU A 116 19.56 -8.88 -1.92
C GLU A 116 18.16 -9.09 -2.51
N PRO A 117 17.19 -9.55 -1.70
CA PRO A 117 15.80 -9.67 -2.13
C PRO A 117 15.18 -8.29 -2.35
N TYR A 118 14.13 -8.25 -3.18
CA TYR A 118 13.33 -7.06 -3.33
C TYR A 118 12.82 -6.50 -1.99
N ARG A 119 12.74 -5.18 -1.91
CA ARG A 119 12.08 -4.48 -0.82
C ARG A 119 10.57 -4.76 -0.80
N SER A 120 9.97 -4.66 0.38
CA SER A 120 8.52 -4.74 0.52
C SER A 120 7.88 -3.49 -0.08
N ARG A 121 6.92 -3.66 -1.00
CA ARG A 121 6.17 -2.54 -1.60
C ARG A 121 5.44 -1.69 -0.56
N GLY A 122 4.99 -2.29 0.54
CA GLY A 122 4.35 -1.58 1.64
C GLY A 122 5.27 -0.61 2.38
N GLN A 123 6.59 -0.66 2.15
CA GLN A 123 7.52 0.36 2.64
C GLN A 123 7.32 1.70 1.94
N LEU A 124 6.90 1.74 0.67
CA LEU A 124 6.65 3.00 -0.07
C LEU A 124 5.62 3.88 0.64
N VAL A 125 4.51 3.29 1.08
CA VAL A 125 3.47 4.03 1.83
C VAL A 125 3.94 4.29 3.26
N LYS A 126 4.52 3.30 3.93
CA LYS A 126 4.98 3.45 5.32
C LYS A 126 6.01 4.57 5.47
N ASP A 127 6.97 4.65 4.55
CA ASP A 127 8.05 5.63 4.56
C ASP A 127 7.53 7.04 4.27
N TRP A 128 6.54 7.19 3.37
CA TRP A 128 5.83 8.46 3.17
C TRP A 128 5.08 8.94 4.41
N LEU A 129 4.34 8.03 5.07
CA LEU A 129 3.54 8.40 6.25
C LEU A 129 4.41 8.76 7.46
N ARG A 130 5.67 8.29 7.50
CA ARG A 130 6.61 8.62 8.58
C ARG A 130 7.65 9.66 8.20
N SER A 131 7.65 10.19 6.98
CA SER A 131 8.64 11.19 6.60
C SER A 131 8.41 12.51 7.34
N SER A 132 9.48 13.25 7.58
CA SER A 132 9.43 14.54 8.26
C SER A 132 8.63 15.57 7.45
N ALA A 133 8.08 16.58 8.12
CA ALA A 133 7.18 17.55 7.46
C ALA A 133 7.82 18.34 6.34
N ASP A 134 9.13 18.57 6.43
CA ASP A 134 9.93 19.27 5.44
C ASP A 134 10.06 18.49 4.12
N VAL A 135 9.90 17.16 4.16
CA VAL A 135 9.89 16.35 2.93
C VAL A 135 8.60 16.58 2.19
N THR A 136 8.69 17.24 1.03
CA THR A 136 7.57 17.47 0.13
C THR A 136 7.19 16.19 -0.62
N LEU A 137 5.95 16.16 -1.14
CA LEU A 137 5.48 15.05 -1.97
C LEU A 137 6.33 14.91 -3.24
N GLU A 138 6.70 16.04 -3.84
CA GLU A 138 7.55 16.14 -5.02
C GLU A 138 8.95 15.54 -4.80
N GLU A 139 9.60 15.87 -3.69
CA GLU A 139 10.91 15.32 -3.33
C GLU A 139 10.83 13.82 -3.09
N TYR A 140 9.80 13.36 -2.38
CA TYR A 140 9.63 11.94 -2.09
C TYR A 140 9.38 11.12 -3.36
N VAL A 141 8.51 11.61 -4.26
CA VAL A 141 8.22 11.00 -5.56
C VAL A 141 9.47 10.90 -6.42
N ARG A 142 10.29 11.97 -6.48
CA ARG A 142 11.57 11.97 -7.20
C ARG A 142 12.53 10.92 -6.66
N GLY A 143 12.63 10.82 -5.33
CA GLY A 143 13.44 9.79 -4.67
C GLY A 143 13.01 8.37 -5.02
N ILE A 144 11.69 8.08 -5.04
CA ILE A 144 11.19 6.75 -5.46
C ILE A 144 11.61 6.46 -6.90
N ALA A 145 11.47 7.42 -7.82
CA ALA A 145 11.72 7.21 -9.24
C ALA A 145 13.17 6.78 -9.53
N GLU A 146 14.15 7.26 -8.76
CA GLU A 146 15.57 6.94 -8.90
C GLU A 146 15.92 5.49 -8.50
N VAL A 147 15.16 4.90 -7.59
CA VAL A 147 15.45 3.57 -6.99
C VAL A 147 14.31 2.56 -7.16
N ARG A 148 13.37 2.84 -8.07
CA ARG A 148 12.11 2.09 -8.23
C ARG A 148 12.28 0.62 -8.62
N ASP A 149 13.45 0.23 -9.10
CA ASP A 149 13.83 -1.15 -9.45
C ASP A 149 14.10 -2.02 -8.21
N GLN A 150 14.23 -1.42 -7.02
CA GLN A 150 14.38 -2.13 -5.75
C GLN A 150 13.08 -2.82 -5.28
N TRP A 151 11.97 -2.63 -6.00
CA TRP A 151 10.68 -3.26 -5.72
C TRP A 151 10.18 -4.06 -6.93
N PRO A 152 9.38 -5.14 -6.72
CA PRO A 152 8.62 -5.76 -7.80
C PRO A 152 7.55 -4.78 -8.31
N GLY A 153 6.75 -5.19 -9.30
CA GLY A 153 5.74 -4.32 -9.89
C GLY A 153 4.79 -3.71 -8.84
N PHE A 154 4.61 -2.39 -8.87
CA PHE A 154 3.75 -1.65 -7.95
C PHE A 154 3.00 -0.50 -8.61
N ASN A 155 1.92 -0.08 -7.97
CA ASN A 155 1.25 1.20 -8.19
C ASN A 155 1.01 1.86 -6.83
N VAL A 156 1.39 3.12 -6.65
CA VAL A 156 1.19 3.86 -5.41
C VAL A 156 0.54 5.21 -5.69
N LEU A 157 -0.43 5.55 -4.84
CA LEU A 157 -1.04 6.87 -4.73
C LEU A 157 -0.53 7.49 -3.44
N LEU A 158 0.08 8.66 -3.51
CA LEU A 158 0.59 9.40 -2.36
C LEU A 158 0.02 10.81 -2.39
N GLY A 159 -0.50 11.28 -1.27
CA GLY A 159 -1.11 12.60 -1.22
C GLY A 159 -0.92 13.31 0.10
N GLN A 160 -1.23 14.59 0.04
CA GLN A 160 -1.24 15.51 1.17
C GLN A 160 -2.55 16.28 1.11
N VAL A 161 -3.37 16.15 2.16
CA VAL A 161 -4.56 16.97 2.36
C VAL A 161 -4.15 18.35 2.87
N GLY A 162 -4.86 19.38 2.43
CA GLY A 162 -4.65 20.77 2.83
C GLY A 162 -5.47 21.72 1.97
N GLN A 163 -5.19 23.02 2.07
CA GLN A 163 -5.86 24.07 1.27
C GLN A 163 -5.74 23.84 -0.24
N LYS A 164 -4.63 23.23 -0.69
CA LYS A 164 -4.40 22.78 -2.06
C LYS A 164 -4.02 21.30 -2.03
N PRO A 165 -5.01 20.39 -2.05
CA PRO A 165 -4.72 18.97 -1.97
C PRO A 165 -3.91 18.53 -3.17
N LYS A 166 -2.85 17.77 -2.90
CA LYS A 166 -1.95 17.22 -3.93
C LYS A 166 -2.00 15.70 -3.89
N LEU A 167 -1.96 15.09 -5.07
CA LEU A 167 -1.85 13.65 -5.25
C LEU A 167 -0.86 13.35 -6.37
N ALA A 168 0.02 12.39 -6.11
CA ALA A 168 0.92 11.80 -7.08
C ALA A 168 0.60 10.31 -7.23
N TYR A 169 0.49 9.86 -8.48
CA TYR A 169 0.50 8.46 -8.85
C TYR A 169 1.90 8.08 -9.34
N ILE A 170 2.41 6.93 -8.88
CA ILE A 170 3.71 6.38 -9.31
C ILE A 170 3.55 4.88 -9.58
N SER A 171 4.10 4.42 -10.70
CA SER A 171 4.28 3.00 -10.99
C SER A 171 5.68 2.75 -11.55
N ASN A 172 6.25 1.58 -11.23
CA ASN A 172 7.47 1.10 -11.88
C ASN A 172 7.17 0.17 -13.08
N ARG A 173 5.95 0.23 -13.62
CA ARG A 173 5.49 -0.51 -14.79
C ARG A 173 4.80 0.43 -15.77
N THR A 174 4.80 0.03 -17.04
CA THR A 174 4.13 0.72 -18.14
C THR A 174 3.16 -0.21 -18.86
N LYS A 175 2.39 0.38 -19.78
CA LYS A 175 1.46 -0.27 -20.69
C LYS A 175 2.05 -1.49 -21.43
N SER A 176 3.33 -1.48 -21.78
CA SER A 176 3.95 -2.61 -22.50
C SER A 176 4.10 -3.88 -21.66
N GLY A 177 4.04 -3.78 -20.32
CA GLY A 177 4.09 -4.92 -19.41
C GLY A 177 5.33 -5.81 -19.53
N ASP A 178 6.35 -5.37 -20.26
CA ASP A 178 7.48 -6.18 -20.74
C ASP A 178 8.52 -6.49 -19.66
N GLY A 179 8.39 -5.91 -18.47
CA GLY A 179 9.30 -6.19 -17.37
C GLY A 179 10.75 -5.75 -17.65
N THR A 180 11.01 -5.14 -18.81
CA THR A 180 12.25 -4.44 -19.09
C THR A 180 12.18 -3.11 -18.34
N THR A 181 13.05 -2.95 -17.37
CA THR A 181 13.22 -1.73 -16.57
C THR A 181 13.67 -0.51 -17.40
N GLY A 182 13.92 -0.65 -18.71
CA GLY A 182 14.01 0.46 -19.69
C GLY A 182 12.84 0.29 -20.65
N ASP A 183 11.91 1.23 -20.81
CA ASP A 183 12.15 2.58 -21.32
C ASP A 183 11.12 3.60 -20.78
N ALA A 184 10.80 3.55 -19.48
CA ALA A 184 9.70 4.35 -18.91
C ALA A 184 10.09 5.75 -18.38
N LEU A 185 11.24 6.31 -18.76
CA LEU A 185 11.73 7.58 -18.19
C LEU A 185 12.21 8.53 -19.28
N HIS A 186 11.28 9.22 -19.92
CA HIS A 186 11.56 10.58 -20.40
C HIS A 186 11.12 11.57 -19.33
N SER A 187 11.85 12.66 -19.16
CA SER A 187 11.38 13.81 -18.38
C SER A 187 10.11 14.35 -19.02
N GLY A 188 9.01 14.43 -18.27
CA GLY A 188 7.81 15.18 -18.71
C GLY A 188 8.10 16.69 -18.81
N GLU A 189 7.17 17.46 -19.37
CA GLU A 189 7.30 18.91 -19.64
C GLU A 189 7.76 19.77 -18.44
N ASP A 190 7.56 19.27 -17.20
CA ASP A 190 7.93 19.98 -15.96
C ASP A 190 9.19 19.43 -15.25
N GLY A 191 10.02 18.63 -15.94
CA GLY A 191 11.25 18.07 -15.35
C GLY A 191 11.02 16.92 -14.37
N LEU A 192 9.84 16.31 -14.39
CA LEU A 192 9.49 15.14 -13.58
C LEU A 192 9.89 13.83 -14.28
N PRO A 193 10.32 12.80 -13.53
CA PRO A 193 10.57 11.48 -14.09
C PRO A 193 9.30 10.88 -14.73
N GLY A 194 9.42 10.30 -15.94
CA GLY A 194 8.37 9.48 -16.55
C GLY A 194 7.83 8.36 -15.63
N GLY A 195 6.53 8.05 -15.76
CA GLY A 195 5.84 7.12 -14.86
C GLY A 195 5.28 7.75 -13.58
N VAL A 196 5.36 9.07 -13.45
CA VAL A 196 4.68 9.89 -12.43
C VAL A 196 3.54 10.67 -13.09
N GLU A 197 2.36 10.64 -12.49
CA GLU A 197 1.21 11.47 -12.90
C GLU A 197 0.72 12.31 -11.71
N TRP A 198 0.52 13.61 -11.93
CA TRP A 198 -0.02 14.53 -10.92
C TRP A 198 -1.53 14.68 -11.07
N ILE A 199 -2.22 14.55 -9.95
CA ILE A 199 -3.65 14.81 -9.84
C ILE A 199 -3.81 15.95 -8.84
N ILE A 200 -4.19 17.13 -9.34
CA ILE A 200 -4.37 18.33 -8.53
C ILE A 200 -5.88 18.54 -8.31
N GLY A 201 -6.27 18.76 -7.05
CA GLY A 201 -7.64 19.15 -6.71
C GLY A 201 -7.74 20.66 -6.44
N GLY A 202 -8.69 21.35 -7.08
CA GLY A 202 -9.00 22.76 -6.77
C GLY A 202 -9.98 23.42 -7.75
N PRO A 203 -10.70 24.47 -7.35
CA PRO A 203 -11.60 25.22 -8.22
C PRO A 203 -10.81 26.04 -9.24
N SER A 204 -11.17 25.94 -10.52
CA SER A 204 -10.60 26.75 -11.60
C SER A 204 -11.01 28.22 -11.43
N SER A 205 -10.07 29.10 -11.05
CA SER A 205 -10.28 30.54 -11.12
C SER A 205 -9.80 31.11 -12.45
N SER A 206 -10.79 31.44 -13.28
CA SER A 206 -10.82 32.45 -14.35
C SER A 206 -9.72 32.48 -15.42
N SER A 207 -10.16 32.13 -16.63
CA SER A 207 -9.65 32.59 -17.92
C SER A 207 -9.26 34.07 -17.93
N SER A 208 -8.02 34.36 -18.31
CA SER A 208 -7.68 35.65 -18.93
C SER A 208 -7.28 35.38 -20.38
N SER A 209 -8.25 35.57 -21.27
CA SER A 209 -8.05 35.71 -22.70
C SER A 209 -7.11 36.88 -22.99
N ARG A 210 -5.98 36.60 -23.64
CA ARG A 210 -5.31 37.56 -24.52
C ARG A 210 -4.87 36.85 -25.79
N SER A 211 -5.66 37.08 -26.85
CA SER A 211 -5.32 36.81 -28.23
C SER A 211 -4.22 37.77 -28.71
N ASN A 212 -3.16 37.24 -29.33
CA ASN A 212 -2.64 37.69 -30.64
C ASN A 212 -1.34 36.98 -31.01
N GLY A 213 -1.23 36.56 -32.28
CA GLY A 213 0.05 36.42 -32.98
C GLY A 213 0.35 35.01 -33.49
N SER A 214 0.14 34.82 -34.80
CA SER A 214 0.58 33.70 -35.63
C SER A 214 2.08 33.43 -35.58
N ASP A 215 2.51 32.17 -35.51
CA ASP A 215 3.29 31.52 -36.57
C ASP A 215 3.64 30.05 -36.25
N VAL A 216 4.01 29.37 -37.33
CA VAL A 216 4.01 27.94 -37.64
C VAL A 216 5.14 27.16 -36.95
N ASP A 217 4.86 26.01 -36.34
CA ASP A 217 5.54 24.71 -36.60
C ASP A 217 5.08 23.60 -35.64
N GLY A 218 5.02 22.39 -36.18
CA GLY A 218 4.38 21.23 -35.57
C GLY A 218 5.00 20.73 -34.26
N LYS A 219 4.13 20.42 -33.31
CA LYS A 219 4.20 19.33 -32.33
C LYS A 219 2.83 19.25 -31.66
N GLU A 220 2.17 18.11 -31.78
CA GLU A 220 0.95 17.83 -31.02
C GLU A 220 1.26 17.93 -29.53
N ALA A 221 0.80 19.02 -28.91
CA ALA A 221 0.85 19.25 -27.49
C ALA A 221 -0.13 18.29 -26.80
N LEU A 222 0.38 17.30 -26.09
CA LEU A 222 -0.44 16.38 -25.31
C LEU A 222 -0.71 17.00 -23.93
N SER A 223 -1.67 17.93 -23.92
CA SER A 223 -2.54 18.34 -22.81
C SER A 223 -2.11 17.90 -21.40
N THR A 224 -1.46 18.81 -20.67
CA THR A 224 -1.54 18.88 -19.20
C THR A 224 -3.02 18.96 -18.83
N THR A 225 -3.64 17.81 -18.55
CA THR A 225 -5.08 17.76 -18.32
C THR A 225 -5.35 18.27 -16.91
N SER A 226 -5.49 19.58 -16.77
CA SER A 226 -6.21 20.17 -15.65
C SER A 226 -7.64 19.64 -15.70
N CYS A 227 -7.94 18.62 -14.90
CA CYS A 227 -9.29 18.11 -14.79
C CYS A 227 -10.16 19.21 -14.13
N GLY A 228 -10.88 19.96 -14.97
CA GLY A 228 -11.74 21.09 -14.57
C GLY A 228 -13.10 20.69 -14.00
N SER A 229 -13.28 19.43 -13.63
CA SER A 229 -14.43 18.89 -12.92
C SER A 229 -13.93 17.73 -12.06
N ALA A 230 -14.73 17.23 -11.14
CA ALA A 230 -14.31 16.31 -10.08
C ALA A 230 -13.20 15.30 -10.42
N CYS A 231 -12.05 15.39 -9.73
CA CYS A 231 -10.93 14.46 -9.84
C CYS A 231 -11.22 13.17 -9.06
N SER A 232 -12.22 12.40 -9.50
CA SER A 232 -12.41 11.02 -9.06
C SER A 232 -11.54 10.07 -9.88
N GLY A 233 -11.13 8.96 -9.26
CA GLY A 233 -10.27 7.98 -9.89
C GLY A 233 -10.40 6.60 -9.26
N GLY A 234 -9.82 5.63 -9.94
CA GLY A 234 -9.78 4.24 -9.50
C GLY A 234 -8.48 3.57 -9.91
N LEU A 235 -7.95 2.71 -9.04
CA LEU A 235 -6.71 1.99 -9.25
C LEU A 235 -6.85 0.54 -8.78
N SER A 236 -6.18 -0.38 -9.48
CA SER A 236 -6.09 -1.80 -9.13
C SER A 236 -4.69 -2.30 -9.46
N ASN A 237 -4.48 -3.60 -9.46
CA ASN A 237 -3.23 -4.26 -9.81
C ASN A 237 -2.82 -4.19 -11.31
N SER A 238 -3.21 -3.13 -12.03
CA SER A 238 -2.74 -2.70 -13.36
C SER A 238 -2.34 -1.22 -13.30
N VAL A 239 -1.66 -0.71 -14.33
CA VAL A 239 -1.34 0.72 -14.38
C VAL A 239 -2.60 1.58 -14.50
N LEU A 240 -2.55 2.81 -13.99
CA LEU A 240 -3.68 3.76 -13.96
C LEU A 240 -4.31 3.99 -15.35
N THR A 241 -3.48 4.02 -16.39
CA THR A 241 -3.90 4.24 -17.79
C THR A 241 -4.52 3.01 -18.46
N GLU A 242 -4.44 1.83 -17.83
CA GLU A 242 -5.04 0.58 -18.30
C GLU A 242 -5.87 -0.07 -17.18
N PRO A 243 -6.99 0.56 -16.80
CA PRO A 243 -7.81 0.07 -15.71
C PRO A 243 -8.43 -1.28 -16.07
N TRP A 244 -8.42 -2.20 -15.12
CA TRP A 244 -9.23 -3.42 -15.25
C TRP A 244 -10.72 -3.12 -15.21
N ALA A 245 -11.54 -4.04 -15.72
CA ALA A 245 -13.00 -3.90 -15.78
C ALA A 245 -13.62 -3.53 -14.42
N LYS A 246 -13.15 -4.11 -13.30
CA LYS A 246 -13.66 -3.78 -11.96
C LYS A 246 -13.37 -2.34 -11.53
N VAL A 247 -12.31 -1.73 -12.06
CA VAL A 247 -11.94 -0.34 -11.75
C VAL A 247 -12.96 0.58 -12.42
N THR A 248 -13.27 0.33 -13.68
CA THR A 248 -14.28 1.11 -14.42
C THR A 248 -15.64 1.03 -13.75
N THR A 249 -16.14 -0.18 -13.48
CA THR A 249 -17.46 -0.36 -12.88
C THR A 249 -17.51 0.09 -11.42
N GLY A 250 -16.47 -0.20 -10.63
CA GLY A 250 -16.38 0.23 -9.23
C GLY A 250 -16.25 1.74 -9.09
N ARG A 251 -15.48 2.41 -9.98
CA ARG A 251 -15.37 3.87 -10.02
C ARG A 251 -16.72 4.51 -10.30
N GLN A 252 -17.47 4.00 -11.27
CA GLN A 252 -18.80 4.52 -11.57
C GLN A 252 -19.72 4.44 -10.33
N ARG A 253 -19.77 3.29 -9.65
CA ARG A 253 -20.57 3.14 -8.42
C ARG A 253 -20.11 4.07 -7.31
N PHE A 254 -18.79 4.23 -7.15
CA PHE A 254 -18.20 5.16 -6.19
C PHE A 254 -18.66 6.60 -6.47
N GLU A 255 -18.57 7.06 -7.72
CA GLU A 255 -19.02 8.39 -8.15
C GLU A 255 -20.52 8.58 -7.92
N GLU A 256 -21.35 7.58 -8.20
CA GLU A 256 -22.79 7.59 -7.91
C GLU A 256 -23.07 7.72 -6.41
N CYS A 257 -22.30 7.06 -5.54
CA CYS A 257 -22.45 7.19 -4.08
C CYS A 257 -22.08 8.60 -3.61
N VAL A 258 -20.98 9.15 -4.11
CA VAL A 258 -20.54 10.51 -3.78
C VAL A 258 -21.55 11.56 -4.27
N ALA A 259 -22.07 11.40 -5.50
CA ALA A 259 -23.11 12.29 -6.04
C ALA A 259 -24.42 12.20 -5.25
N ARG A 260 -24.83 10.99 -4.84
CA ARG A 260 -26.02 10.77 -4.01
C ARG A 260 -25.87 11.45 -2.65
N ALA A 261 -24.71 11.28 -1.99
CA ALA A 261 -24.45 11.93 -0.72
C ALA A 261 -24.49 13.46 -0.82
N ALA A 262 -23.96 14.05 -1.91
CA ALA A 262 -24.04 15.48 -2.16
C ALA A 262 -25.48 15.98 -2.42
N ALA A 263 -26.37 15.12 -2.92
CA ALA A 263 -27.77 15.46 -3.20
C ALA A 263 -28.72 15.24 -2.00
N ARG A 264 -28.32 14.46 -1.00
CA ARG A 264 -29.11 14.23 0.22
C ARG A 264 -29.25 15.52 1.02
N ARG A 265 -30.38 15.68 1.71
CA ARG A 265 -30.66 16.79 2.64
C ARG A 265 -30.64 16.31 4.08
N ASP A 266 -29.76 15.36 4.37
CA ASP A 266 -29.59 14.77 5.69
C ASP A 266 -28.80 15.74 6.57
N ASP A 267 -28.89 15.61 7.89
CA ASP A 267 -27.91 16.27 8.75
C ASP A 267 -26.50 15.73 8.48
N GLU A 268 -25.49 16.51 8.86
CA GLU A 268 -24.10 16.19 8.50
C GLU A 268 -23.63 14.81 8.99
N ARG A 269 -24.10 14.33 10.14
CA ARG A 269 -23.67 13.03 10.69
C ARG A 269 -24.43 11.88 10.03
N GLU A 270 -25.73 12.04 9.84
CA GLU A 270 -26.55 11.06 9.14
C GLU A 270 -26.12 10.90 7.68
N GLY A 271 -25.86 12.02 6.99
CA GLY A 271 -25.36 11.99 5.61
C GLY A 271 -23.99 11.32 5.47
N GLU A 272 -23.08 11.53 6.43
CA GLU A 272 -21.79 10.83 6.48
C GLU A 272 -21.95 9.33 6.71
N ALA A 273 -22.81 8.95 7.67
CA ALA A 273 -23.13 7.56 7.92
C ALA A 273 -23.69 6.87 6.68
N HIS A 274 -24.63 7.50 5.97
CA HIS A 274 -25.17 6.99 4.71
C HIS A 274 -24.10 6.86 3.62
N LEU A 275 -23.23 7.85 3.47
CA LEU A 275 -22.13 7.78 2.50
C LEU A 275 -21.17 6.62 2.82
N ILE A 276 -20.83 6.39 4.09
CA ILE A 276 -19.97 5.28 4.50
C ILE A 276 -20.60 3.94 4.11
N GLU A 277 -21.89 3.73 4.39
CA GLU A 277 -22.59 2.49 4.00
C GLU A 277 -22.66 2.34 2.49
N ASP A 278 -23.04 3.39 1.76
CA ASP A 278 -23.12 3.41 0.29
C ASP A 278 -21.76 3.02 -0.34
N LEU A 279 -20.65 3.52 0.22
CA LEU A 279 -19.29 3.19 -0.24
C LEU A 279 -18.89 1.74 0.08
N PHE A 280 -19.27 1.21 1.24
CA PHE A 280 -19.05 -0.21 1.54
C PHE A 280 -19.84 -1.12 0.59
N GLU A 281 -21.11 -0.79 0.33
CA GLU A 281 -21.95 -1.51 -0.63
C GLU A 281 -21.37 -1.48 -2.05
N ALA A 282 -20.83 -0.33 -2.49
CA ALA A 282 -20.15 -0.22 -3.78
C ALA A 282 -18.97 -1.20 -3.91
N MET A 283 -18.26 -1.44 -2.79
CA MET A 283 -17.14 -2.40 -2.72
C MET A 283 -17.58 -3.87 -2.64
N GLU A 284 -18.84 -4.18 -2.35
CA GLU A 284 -19.37 -5.56 -2.35
C GLU A 284 -19.65 -6.10 -3.77
N SER A 285 -19.30 -5.35 -4.81
CA SER A 285 -19.64 -5.67 -6.19
C SER A 285 -18.85 -6.84 -6.79
N SER A 286 -19.55 -7.77 -7.42
CA SER A 286 -19.00 -8.82 -8.29
C SER A 286 -19.98 -9.12 -9.44
N PRO A 287 -19.52 -9.16 -10.71
CA PRO A 287 -20.39 -9.45 -11.85
C PRO A 287 -20.83 -10.92 -11.93
N GLY A 288 -20.25 -11.82 -11.13
CA GLY A 288 -20.60 -13.23 -11.11
C GLY A 288 -19.70 -14.06 -10.17
N PRO A 289 -19.82 -15.40 -10.20
CA PRO A 289 -18.97 -16.27 -9.40
C PRO A 289 -17.49 -16.12 -9.74
N VAL A 290 -16.65 -15.95 -8.72
CA VAL A 290 -15.19 -15.90 -8.86
C VAL A 290 -14.61 -17.26 -8.52
N THR A 291 -14.26 -18.04 -9.54
CA THR A 291 -13.66 -19.37 -9.38
C THR A 291 -12.20 -19.42 -9.87
N THR A 292 -11.76 -18.39 -10.58
CA THR A 292 -10.43 -18.31 -11.17
C THR A 292 -9.76 -16.96 -10.88
N ARG A 293 -8.43 -16.93 -10.98
CA ARG A 293 -7.64 -15.71 -10.79
C ARG A 293 -7.95 -14.62 -11.83
N THR A 294 -8.35 -15.01 -13.04
CA THR A 294 -8.68 -14.06 -14.11
C THR A 294 -9.97 -13.30 -13.83
N GLN A 295 -10.98 -13.95 -13.25
CA GLN A 295 -12.25 -13.31 -12.87
C GLN A 295 -12.10 -12.28 -11.73
N MET A 296 -10.98 -12.31 -11.00
CA MET A 296 -10.66 -11.27 -10.01
C MET A 296 -10.39 -9.90 -10.65
N ARG A 297 -10.15 -9.84 -11.97
CA ARG A 297 -9.97 -8.58 -12.69
C ARG A 297 -11.27 -7.83 -12.92
N SER A 298 -12.41 -8.52 -12.83
CA SER A 298 -13.74 -7.95 -13.02
C SER A 298 -14.55 -7.82 -11.73
N SER A 299 -14.03 -8.27 -10.59
CA SER A 299 -14.76 -8.35 -9.32
C SER A 299 -14.05 -7.52 -8.25
N VAL A 300 -14.77 -6.65 -7.55
CA VAL A 300 -14.25 -5.89 -6.41
C VAL A 300 -14.25 -6.78 -5.18
N LEU A 301 -15.40 -7.36 -4.83
CA LEU A 301 -15.49 -8.36 -3.77
C LEU A 301 -15.01 -9.72 -4.27
N ILE A 302 -13.98 -10.26 -3.62
CA ILE A 302 -13.47 -11.60 -3.88
C ILE A 302 -13.97 -12.53 -2.77
N PRO A 303 -14.91 -13.45 -3.07
CA PRO A 303 -15.30 -14.48 -2.11
C PRO A 303 -14.13 -15.44 -1.86
N PRO A 304 -14.16 -16.24 -0.78
CA PRO A 304 -13.07 -17.14 -0.44
C PRO A 304 -12.79 -18.17 -1.53
N LEU A 305 -11.57 -18.14 -2.04
CA LEU A 305 -11.07 -19.05 -3.07
C LEU A 305 -9.80 -19.75 -2.58
N LYS A 306 -9.71 -21.07 -2.75
CA LYS A 306 -8.45 -21.78 -2.52
C LYS A 306 -7.51 -21.53 -3.70
N LEU A 307 -6.38 -20.90 -3.42
CA LEU A 307 -5.34 -20.64 -4.42
C LEU A 307 -4.02 -21.33 -4.03
N PRO A 308 -3.20 -21.73 -5.02
CA PRO A 308 -1.84 -22.18 -4.77
C PRO A 308 -1.04 -21.10 -4.03
N MET A 309 -0.32 -21.50 -2.99
CA MET A 309 0.71 -20.70 -2.36
C MET A 309 2.00 -20.90 -3.16
N HIS A 310 2.41 -19.89 -3.92
CA HIS A 310 3.80 -19.83 -4.35
C HIS A 310 4.64 -19.45 -3.14
N SER A 311 5.36 -20.42 -2.57
CA SER A 311 6.43 -20.10 -1.61
C SER A 311 7.38 -19.11 -2.30
N PRO A 312 7.83 -18.03 -1.63
CA PRO A 312 9.00 -17.32 -2.12
C PRO A 312 10.13 -18.36 -2.15
N SER A 313 10.49 -18.80 -3.33
CA SER A 313 11.66 -19.65 -3.52
C SER A 313 12.87 -18.80 -3.11
N VAL A 314 13.39 -19.03 -1.92
CA VAL A 314 14.79 -18.72 -1.65
C VAL A 314 15.59 -19.56 -2.63
N PRO A 315 16.40 -18.97 -3.53
CA PRO A 315 17.25 -19.75 -4.43
C PRO A 315 18.15 -20.66 -3.60
N ALA A 316 18.23 -21.94 -3.95
CA ALA A 316 19.00 -22.97 -3.26
C ALA A 316 20.54 -22.78 -3.35
N ALA A 317 21.02 -21.60 -3.74
CA ALA A 317 22.42 -21.33 -4.09
C ALA A 317 23.24 -20.65 -2.97
N ILE A 318 22.76 -20.61 -1.73
CA ILE A 318 23.54 -20.15 -0.57
C ILE A 318 23.55 -21.22 0.53
N ARG A 319 23.94 -22.44 0.15
CA ARG A 319 24.59 -23.38 1.06
C ARG A 319 25.84 -23.88 0.38
N SER A 320 26.92 -23.87 1.15
CA SER A 320 28.29 -24.31 0.82
C SER A 320 29.09 -23.40 -0.10
N GLU A 321 29.58 -22.29 0.46
CA GLU A 321 31.01 -21.99 0.35
C GLU A 321 31.52 -21.45 1.70
N SER A 322 31.92 -22.37 2.57
CA SER A 322 33.04 -22.12 3.47
C SER A 322 33.76 -23.42 3.74
N ARG A 323 35.01 -23.45 3.26
CA ARG A 323 36.10 -24.43 3.48
C ARG A 323 36.05 -25.73 2.68
N MET A 324 36.67 -25.66 1.50
CA MET A 324 37.58 -26.70 1.02
C MET A 324 38.86 -26.72 1.89
N LEU A 325 39.33 -27.91 2.32
CA LEU A 325 40.59 -28.52 1.86
C LEU A 325 40.93 -29.80 2.67
N ASP A 326 41.39 -30.77 1.88
CA ASP A 326 42.13 -32.00 2.17
C ASP A 326 41.46 -33.31 2.64
N SER A 327 41.95 -34.36 1.99
CA SER A 327 41.48 -35.75 1.90
C SER A 327 42.49 -36.68 2.63
N PRO A 328 42.48 -38.01 2.46
CA PRO A 328 41.90 -39.01 3.36
C PRO A 328 42.96 -39.87 4.10
N HIS A 329 42.64 -40.49 5.24
CA HIS A 329 43.24 -41.79 5.63
C HIS A 329 42.56 -42.48 6.84
N SER A 330 42.14 -43.73 6.60
CA SER A 330 42.21 -44.97 7.42
C SER A 330 41.78 -45.06 8.91
N ALA A 331 40.81 -45.97 9.12
CA ALA A 331 40.73 -47.07 10.12
C ALA A 331 41.05 -46.85 11.63
N HIS A 332 40.08 -47.12 12.52
CA HIS A 332 40.05 -48.27 13.47
C HIS A 332 39.01 -48.14 14.63
N LEU A 333 38.26 -49.24 14.83
CA LEU A 333 37.65 -49.91 16.00
C LEU A 333 37.51 -49.26 17.41
N ASP A 334 36.25 -49.23 17.90
CA ASP A 334 35.64 -49.60 19.22
C ASP A 334 36.17 -49.05 20.59
N PRO A 335 35.49 -49.27 21.75
CA PRO A 335 34.15 -48.81 22.21
C PRO A 335 34.19 -48.24 23.67
N ALA A 336 33.09 -47.66 24.20
CA ALA A 336 32.62 -47.77 25.61
C ALA A 336 31.68 -46.63 26.07
N ALA A 337 30.58 -47.00 26.72
CA ALA A 337 29.71 -46.16 27.55
C ALA A 337 30.18 -46.19 29.04
N PRO A 338 29.69 -45.33 29.96
CA PRO A 338 28.36 -45.52 30.56
C PRO A 338 27.55 -44.27 31.01
N ALA A 339 26.23 -44.48 31.08
CA ALA A 339 25.15 -44.00 31.97
C ALA A 339 25.18 -42.65 32.75
N ALA A 340 24.16 -41.82 32.46
CA ALA A 340 23.17 -41.04 33.25
C ALA A 340 23.36 -40.76 34.78
N PRO A 341 22.74 -39.68 35.33
CA PRO A 341 21.30 -39.70 35.61
C PRO A 341 20.51 -38.43 35.24
N ALA A 342 19.18 -38.62 35.23
CA ALA A 342 18.13 -37.69 34.88
C ALA A 342 17.76 -36.69 35.98
N ILE A 343 17.36 -35.47 35.61
CA ILE A 343 16.29 -34.73 36.28
C ILE A 343 15.34 -34.15 35.22
N SER A 344 14.08 -34.51 35.39
CA SER A 344 12.88 -34.14 34.63
C SER A 344 12.26 -32.86 35.20
N ARG A 345 11.72 -32.01 34.30
CA ARG A 345 10.44 -31.26 34.40
C ARG A 345 10.35 -30.24 33.24
N SER A 346 9.78 -30.61 32.09
CA SER A 346 8.35 -30.60 31.72
C SER A 346 7.76 -29.21 31.45
N ALA A 347 7.65 -28.84 30.18
CA ALA A 347 6.55 -28.06 29.62
C ALA A 347 6.50 -28.30 28.10
N THR A 348 5.53 -29.12 27.68
CA THR A 348 5.27 -29.51 26.30
C THR A 348 4.41 -28.44 25.61
N PRO A 349 4.73 -27.99 24.38
CA PRO A 349 3.73 -27.51 23.45
C PRO A 349 3.22 -28.66 22.60
N LEU A 350 1.90 -28.70 22.46
CA LEU A 350 1.07 -29.68 21.74
C LEU A 350 1.67 -30.11 20.39
N GLY A 351 1.70 -31.43 20.20
CA GLY A 351 2.36 -32.09 19.08
C GLY A 351 1.66 -31.87 17.74
N PHE A 352 2.43 -31.43 16.75
CA PHE A 352 2.12 -31.65 15.35
C PHE A 352 2.18 -33.16 15.06
N LYS A 353 1.03 -33.77 14.80
CA LYS A 353 0.98 -35.11 14.20
C LYS A 353 1.69 -35.05 12.84
N LYS A 354 2.76 -35.84 12.71
CA LYS A 354 3.46 -36.14 11.46
C LYS A 354 2.48 -36.89 10.52
N GLY A 355 1.69 -36.14 9.77
CA GLY A 355 0.88 -36.64 8.66
C GLY A 355 1.71 -36.65 7.37
N GLY A 356 1.56 -37.71 6.58
CA GLY A 356 2.41 -38.07 5.45
C GLY A 356 2.70 -36.98 4.43
N SER A 357 3.88 -37.12 3.82
CA SER A 357 4.33 -36.38 2.64
C SER A 357 3.35 -36.53 1.48
N ALA A 358 2.43 -35.58 1.32
CA ALA A 358 1.71 -35.34 0.08
C ALA A 358 2.39 -34.18 -0.65
N SER A 359 3.18 -34.51 -1.69
CA SER A 359 3.90 -33.56 -2.55
C SER A 359 2.96 -32.85 -3.54
N GLY A 360 1.86 -32.29 -3.04
CA GLY A 360 0.96 -31.42 -3.79
C GLY A 360 1.28 -29.93 -3.55
N PRO A 361 0.94 -29.02 -4.48
CA PRO A 361 1.07 -27.59 -4.24
C PRO A 361 0.23 -27.19 -3.02
N LYS A 362 0.87 -26.58 -2.02
CA LYS A 362 0.16 -26.07 -0.84
C LYS A 362 -0.85 -25.02 -1.30
N THR A 363 -2.10 -25.14 -0.87
CA THR A 363 -3.15 -24.14 -1.15
C THR A 363 -3.54 -23.42 0.12
N ALA A 364 -4.01 -22.17 -0.01
CA ALA A 364 -4.55 -21.38 1.08
C ALA A 364 -5.73 -20.54 0.62
N TRP A 365 -6.56 -20.13 1.57
CA TRP A 365 -7.72 -19.26 1.32
C TRP A 365 -7.27 -17.84 0.98
N TYR A 366 -7.75 -17.35 -0.15
CA TYR A 366 -7.59 -15.98 -0.62
C TYR A 366 -8.97 -15.35 -0.77
N ALA A 367 -9.15 -14.13 -0.26
CA ALA A 367 -10.42 -13.42 -0.33
C ALA A 367 -10.19 -11.91 -0.17
N THR A 368 -11.25 -11.12 -0.33
CA THR A 368 -11.29 -9.78 0.27
C THR A 368 -11.34 -9.92 1.78
N ARG A 369 -10.27 -9.50 2.44
CA ARG A 369 -10.13 -9.58 3.89
C ARG A 369 -10.70 -8.36 4.58
N THR A 370 -10.33 -7.17 4.12
CA THR A 370 -10.82 -5.92 4.70
C THR A 370 -11.29 -4.96 3.61
N SER A 371 -12.17 -4.06 4.00
CA SER A 371 -12.54 -2.87 3.24
C SER A 371 -12.39 -1.66 4.13
N THR A 372 -11.91 -0.55 3.58
CA THR A 372 -11.61 0.68 4.31
C THR A 372 -12.22 1.87 3.58
N VAL A 373 -12.90 2.73 4.32
CA VAL A 373 -13.38 4.04 3.88
C VAL A 373 -12.64 5.12 4.68
N ILE A 374 -12.12 6.14 3.99
CA ILE A 374 -11.52 7.31 4.62
C ILE A 374 -12.22 8.54 4.05
N LEU A 375 -12.84 9.33 4.92
CA LEU A 375 -13.45 10.61 4.58
C LEU A 375 -12.66 11.71 5.25
N VAL A 376 -12.29 12.74 4.51
CA VAL A 376 -11.70 13.97 5.06
C VAL A 376 -12.54 15.15 4.62
N ARG A 377 -13.12 15.84 5.60
CA ARG A 377 -13.91 17.04 5.39
C ARG A 377 -13.01 18.26 5.17
N GLN A 378 -13.55 19.27 4.49
CA GLN A 378 -12.89 20.58 4.34
C GLN A 378 -12.67 21.26 5.70
N SER A 379 -13.47 20.92 6.72
CA SER A 379 -13.31 21.34 8.13
C SER A 379 -12.10 20.72 8.84
N GLY A 380 -11.41 19.76 8.19
CA GLY A 380 -10.30 18.99 8.73
C GLY A 380 -10.70 17.77 9.56
N GLU A 381 -11.99 17.48 9.70
CA GLU A 381 -12.47 16.26 10.35
C GLU A 381 -12.23 15.04 9.45
N VAL A 382 -11.77 13.94 10.05
CA VAL A 382 -11.42 12.70 9.38
C VAL A 382 -12.20 11.55 10.01
N SER A 383 -12.85 10.75 9.17
CA SER A 383 -13.50 9.50 9.54
C SER A 383 -12.79 8.36 8.81
N PHE A 384 -12.11 7.50 9.54
CA PHE A 384 -11.50 6.27 9.03
C PHE A 384 -12.32 5.08 9.53
N VAL A 385 -12.88 4.29 8.61
CA VAL A 385 -13.69 3.12 8.94
C VAL A 385 -13.14 1.91 8.21
N GLU A 386 -12.76 0.86 8.94
CA GLU A 386 -12.34 -0.42 8.37
C GLU A 386 -13.25 -1.55 8.84
N ARG A 387 -13.70 -2.37 7.90
CA ARG A 387 -14.49 -3.59 8.16
C ARG A 387 -13.69 -4.81 7.76
N ASP A 388 -13.74 -5.83 8.61
CA ASP A 388 -13.38 -7.18 8.19
C ASP A 388 -14.51 -7.70 7.28
N VAL A 389 -14.15 -8.34 6.17
CA VAL A 389 -15.09 -8.89 5.19
C VAL A 389 -15.08 -10.41 5.27
N HIS A 390 -13.90 -11.01 5.11
CA HIS A 390 -13.68 -12.43 5.35
C HIS A 390 -12.53 -12.62 6.33
N VAL A 391 -12.75 -13.50 7.31
CA VAL A 391 -11.74 -13.94 8.28
C VAL A 391 -11.66 -15.46 8.26
N LEU A 392 -10.68 -16.03 8.94
CA LEU A 392 -10.71 -17.47 9.24
C LEU A 392 -11.48 -17.68 10.54
N ASP A 393 -12.13 -18.83 10.66
CA ASP A 393 -12.72 -19.31 11.90
C ASP A 393 -11.69 -19.40 13.04
N ALA A 394 -12.17 -19.66 14.26
CA ALA A 394 -11.32 -19.74 15.45
C ALA A 394 -10.20 -20.79 15.33
N ASP A 395 -10.41 -21.83 14.51
CA ASP A 395 -9.44 -22.89 14.24
C ASP A 395 -8.42 -22.50 13.16
N GLY A 396 -8.64 -21.39 12.45
CA GLY A 396 -7.80 -20.92 11.35
C GLY A 396 -7.95 -21.74 10.06
N VAL A 397 -9.04 -22.49 9.90
CA VAL A 397 -9.21 -23.51 8.85
C VAL A 397 -10.17 -23.04 7.75
N SER A 398 -11.34 -22.52 8.14
CA SER A 398 -12.41 -22.21 7.20
C SER A 398 -12.68 -20.70 7.15
N PRO A 399 -12.88 -20.12 5.96
CA PRO A 399 -13.23 -18.72 5.85
C PRO A 399 -14.67 -18.50 6.30
N THR A 400 -14.88 -17.47 7.09
CA THR A 400 -16.21 -16.96 7.47
C THR A 400 -16.38 -15.55 6.93
N ARG A 401 -17.62 -15.17 6.60
CA ARG A 401 -17.95 -13.77 6.31
C ARG A 401 -18.30 -13.09 7.63
N GLU A 402 -17.66 -11.98 7.91
CA GLU A 402 -18.04 -11.14 9.05
C GLU A 402 -19.39 -10.48 8.79
N GLY A 403 -20.19 -10.29 9.84
CA GLY A 403 -21.52 -9.71 9.70
C GLY A 403 -21.48 -8.31 9.08
N CYS A 404 -22.39 -8.02 8.15
CA CYS A 404 -22.52 -6.68 7.58
C CYS A 404 -23.00 -5.68 8.66
N GLY A 405 -22.39 -4.49 8.68
CA GLY A 405 -22.82 -3.37 9.53
C GLY A 405 -21.79 -2.97 10.59
N ARG A 406 -22.23 -2.10 11.51
CA ARG A 406 -21.35 -1.38 12.46
C ARG A 406 -20.77 -2.22 13.61
N GLN A 407 -21.25 -3.44 13.83
CA GLN A 407 -20.89 -4.20 15.03
C GLN A 407 -19.45 -4.76 15.01
N SER A 408 -18.86 -4.92 13.82
CA SER A 408 -17.48 -5.42 13.62
C SER A 408 -16.54 -4.36 13.02
N GLU A 409 -17.01 -3.12 12.89
CA GLU A 409 -16.24 -2.04 12.27
C GLU A 409 -15.24 -1.40 13.24
N ARG A 410 -14.08 -1.04 12.72
CA ARG A 410 -13.10 -0.20 13.40
C ARG A 410 -13.25 1.21 12.86
N ARG A 411 -13.79 2.11 13.68
CA ARG A 411 -13.98 3.52 13.35
C ARG A 411 -13.03 4.39 14.18
N PHE A 412 -12.34 5.30 13.52
CA PHE A 412 -11.49 6.31 14.13
C PHE A 412 -11.89 7.67 13.57
N ASP A 413 -12.38 8.53 14.45
CA ASP A 413 -12.70 9.91 14.13
C ASP A 413 -11.65 10.82 14.76
N PHE A 414 -11.05 11.71 13.97
CA PHE A 414 -10.04 12.65 14.45
C PHE A 414 -10.02 13.93 13.61
N ARG A 415 -9.26 14.93 14.04
CA ARG A 415 -9.05 16.16 13.28
C ARG A 415 -7.62 16.24 12.79
N LEU A 416 -7.44 16.75 11.57
CA LEU A 416 -6.14 17.11 11.05
C LEU A 416 -5.50 18.19 11.95
N VAL A 417 -4.19 18.06 12.18
CA VAL A 417 -3.38 19.00 12.95
C VAL A 417 -2.62 19.85 11.95
N GLU A 418 -2.86 21.16 11.94
CA GLU A 418 -2.07 22.08 11.14
C GLU A 418 -0.63 22.15 11.65
N GLY A 419 0.33 22.32 10.74
CA GLY A 419 1.78 22.22 11.02
C GLY A 419 2.33 23.15 12.12
N ALA A 420 1.53 24.10 12.63
CA ALA A 420 1.90 25.03 13.69
C ALA A 420 1.58 24.57 15.13
N GLN A 421 0.76 23.52 15.34
CA GLN A 421 0.47 22.99 16.70
C GLN A 421 1.48 21.93 17.19
N ARG A 422 2.67 21.88 16.58
CA ARG A 422 3.74 20.96 16.98
C ARG A 422 4.41 21.32 18.31
N GLU A 423 4.18 22.53 18.82
CA GLU A 423 4.65 22.97 20.12
C GLU A 423 3.48 23.06 21.10
N GLY A 424 3.29 22.04 21.93
CA GLY A 424 2.64 22.26 23.23
C GLY A 424 1.27 21.60 23.46
N ASN A 425 1.02 20.38 23.00
CA ASN A 425 0.00 19.59 23.69
C ASN A 425 0.38 18.12 23.88
N GLU A 426 0.61 17.78 25.14
CA GLU A 426 0.64 16.42 25.66
C GLU A 426 -0.64 15.69 25.24
N VAL A 427 -0.46 14.55 24.59
CA VAL A 427 -1.52 13.58 24.32
C VAL A 427 -1.99 13.05 25.67
N ARG A 428 -3.15 13.51 26.16
CA ARG A 428 -3.91 12.75 27.15
C ARG A 428 -4.55 11.55 26.43
N THR A 429 -4.06 10.39 26.85
CA THR A 429 -4.47 9.02 26.49
C THR A 429 -5.95 8.76 26.68
#